data_AF-A0A7Y0X7V3-F1
#
_entry.id   AF-A0A7Y0X7V3-F1
#
_cell.length_a   1.000
_cell.length_b   1.000
_cell.length_c   1.000
_cell.angle_alpha   90.00
_cell.angle_beta   90.00
_cell.angle_gamma   90.00
#
_symmetry.space_group_name_H-M   'P 1'
#
loop_
_entity.id
_entity.type
_entity.pdbx_description
1 polymer ?
#
loop_
_entity_poly.entity_id
_entity_poly.type
_entity_poly.pdbx_seq_one_letter_code
_entity_poly.pdbx_strand_id
1 'polypeptide(L)'
;VLAEAFRHGGKEFERVSAEDMLHVYDQEHPEQFRGIPWNHTSLSRMRNLSGFEEASVVNARAGASKTLVLQADADVYEPDESEEFEEPEIELEPNTVVTLPPGFTPVDYSPDFPSTE
;
A
#
# COMPACT_ATOMS: atom_id res chain seq x y z
N VAL A 1 11.47 18.48 -48.67
CA VAL A 1 11.87 19.52 -47.69
C VAL A 1 11.76 18.85 -46.33
N LEU A 2 12.88 18.60 -45.65
CA LEU A 2 12.86 17.97 -44.32
C LEU A 2 12.08 18.89 -43.37
N ALA A 3 11.08 18.35 -42.67
CA ALA A 3 10.23 19.09 -41.76
C ALA A 3 11.08 19.72 -40.63
N GLU A 4 10.72 20.93 -40.22
CA GLU A 4 11.39 21.66 -39.14
C GLU A 4 11.40 20.83 -37.85
N ALA A 5 12.53 20.83 -37.13
CA ALA A 5 12.72 19.98 -35.96
C ALA A 5 11.70 20.32 -34.86
N PHE A 6 11.00 19.30 -34.35
CA PHE A 6 10.00 19.49 -33.31
C PHE A 6 10.70 19.68 -31.97
N ARG A 7 10.42 20.80 -31.27
CA ARG A 7 11.03 21.09 -29.96
C ARG A 7 10.00 20.99 -28.86
N HIS A 8 10.27 20.16 -27.85
CA HIS A 8 9.42 20.02 -26.66
C HIS A 8 10.28 19.81 -25.41
N GLY A 9 10.01 20.58 -24.35
CA GLY A 9 10.71 20.44 -23.06
C GLY A 9 12.23 20.62 -23.13
N GLY A 10 12.73 21.52 -23.99
CA GLY A 10 14.16 21.75 -24.19
C GLY A 10 14.89 20.64 -24.98
N LYS A 11 14.15 19.64 -25.49
CA LYS A 11 14.67 18.58 -26.36
C LYS A 11 14.22 18.80 -27.79
N GLU A 12 15.09 18.43 -28.72
CA GLU A 12 14.84 18.47 -30.16
C GLU A 12 14.52 17.06 -30.66
N PHE A 13 13.46 16.93 -31.46
CA PHE A 13 12.94 15.68 -31.98
C PHE A 13 12.87 15.74 -33.51
N GLU A 14 13.24 14.64 -34.15
CA GLU A 14 13.05 14.44 -35.59
C GLU A 14 11.60 14.01 -35.86
N ARG A 15 10.92 14.71 -36.78
CA ARG A 15 9.60 14.31 -37.26
C ARG A 15 9.75 13.28 -38.37
N VAL A 16 9.28 12.07 -38.13
CA VAL A 16 9.18 10.99 -39.14
C VAL A 16 7.76 10.99 -39.71
N SER A 17 7.62 10.89 -41.05
CA SER A 17 6.30 10.80 -41.68
C SER A 17 5.63 9.48 -41.33
N ALA A 18 4.29 9.46 -41.20
CA ALA A 18 3.55 8.24 -40.97
C ALA A 18 3.68 7.23 -42.14
N GLU A 19 3.91 7.74 -43.36
CA GLU A 19 4.18 6.94 -44.56
C GLU A 19 5.49 6.14 -44.45
N ASP A 20 6.43 6.61 -43.63
CA ASP A 20 7.73 5.98 -43.38
C ASP A 20 7.69 5.01 -42.17
N MET A 21 6.51 4.74 -41.60
CA MET A 21 6.34 3.92 -40.39
C MET A 21 5.50 2.68 -40.66
N LEU A 22 5.99 1.51 -40.24
CA LEU A 22 5.20 0.28 -40.18
C LEU A 22 4.53 0.14 -38.81
N HIS A 23 3.21 0.28 -38.76
CA HIS A 23 2.44 0.07 -37.54
C HIS A 23 2.03 -1.41 -37.42
N VAL A 24 2.89 -2.21 -36.79
CA VAL A 24 2.67 -3.66 -36.63
C VAL A 24 1.87 -3.93 -35.36
N TYR A 25 0.69 -4.51 -35.51
CA TYR A 25 -0.12 -5.04 -34.42
C TYR A 25 -1.04 -6.16 -34.92
N ASP A 26 -1.51 -7.00 -34.00
CA ASP A 26 -2.53 -8.02 -34.30
C ASP A 26 -3.93 -7.42 -34.10
N GLN A 27 -4.80 -7.57 -35.09
CA GLN A 27 -6.15 -7.03 -35.09
C GLN A 27 -7.15 -8.12 -34.70
N GLU A 28 -7.60 -8.07 -33.45
CA GLU A 28 -8.56 -9.03 -32.87
C GLU A 28 -10.00 -8.51 -32.94
N HIS A 29 -10.19 -7.18 -33.00
CA HIS A 29 -11.51 -6.53 -32.98
C HIS A 29 -11.70 -5.47 -34.09
N PRO A 30 -12.95 -5.23 -34.55
CA PRO A 30 -13.27 -4.08 -35.38
C PRO A 30 -12.86 -2.77 -34.68
N GLU A 31 -12.43 -1.77 -35.44
CA GLU A 31 -12.03 -0.43 -34.94
C GLU A 31 -10.82 -0.42 -33.99
N GLN A 32 -10.09 -1.53 -33.88
CA GLN A 32 -8.85 -1.57 -33.11
C GLN A 32 -7.73 -0.82 -33.85
N PHE A 33 -7.36 0.36 -33.35
CA PHE A 33 -6.25 1.18 -33.87
C PHE A 33 -4.91 0.90 -33.19
N ARG A 34 -4.85 0.02 -32.17
CA ARG A 34 -3.64 -0.30 -31.39
C ARG A 34 -3.63 -1.78 -30.99
N GLY A 35 -2.45 -2.39 -30.93
CA GLY A 35 -2.27 -3.77 -30.49
C GLY A 35 -2.56 -4.00 -29.01
N ILE A 36 -3.07 -5.19 -28.68
CA ILE A 36 -3.13 -5.69 -27.31
C ILE A 36 -1.82 -6.45 -27.03
N PRO A 37 -1.03 -6.05 -26.01
CA PRO A 37 0.18 -6.78 -25.65
C PRO A 37 -0.13 -8.19 -25.16
N TRP A 38 0.70 -9.18 -25.51
CA TRP A 38 0.52 -10.56 -25.06
C TRP A 38 0.56 -10.73 -23.53
N ASN A 39 1.20 -9.81 -22.81
CA ASN A 39 1.25 -9.80 -21.35
C ASN A 39 0.02 -9.14 -20.68
N HIS A 40 -0.99 -8.72 -21.45
CA HIS A 40 -2.18 -8.04 -20.90
C HIS A 40 -2.87 -8.86 -19.81
N THR A 41 -3.00 -10.17 -19.99
CA THR A 41 -3.64 -11.08 -19.02
C THR A 41 -2.90 -11.15 -17.68
N SER A 42 -1.59 -10.88 -17.67
CA SER A 42 -0.76 -10.92 -16.46
C SER A 42 -0.86 -9.64 -15.62
N LEU A 43 -1.37 -8.54 -16.20
CA LEU A 43 -1.40 -7.23 -15.54
C LEU A 43 -2.19 -7.24 -14.23
N SER A 44 -3.34 -7.94 -14.20
CA SER A 44 -4.15 -8.06 -12.97
C SER A 44 -3.38 -8.77 -11.85
N ARG A 45 -2.61 -9.82 -12.18
CA ARG A 45 -1.79 -10.54 -11.21
C ARG A 45 -0.61 -9.70 -10.74
N MET A 46 0.04 -8.96 -11.65
CA MET A 46 1.12 -8.03 -11.31
C MET A 46 0.64 -6.92 -10.37
N ARG A 47 -0.57 -6.40 -10.58
CA ARG A 47 -1.17 -5.40 -9.67
C ARG A 47 -1.37 -5.97 -8.26
N ASN A 48 -1.90 -7.19 -8.16
CA ASN A 48 -2.08 -7.84 -6.86
C ASN A 48 -0.72 -8.13 -6.19
N LEU A 49 0.30 -8.53 -6.96
CA LEU A 49 1.65 -8.73 -6.45
C LEU A 49 2.25 -7.42 -5.90
N SER A 50 2.10 -6.31 -6.62
CA SER A 50 2.53 -4.99 -6.13
C SER A 50 1.84 -4.63 -4.81
N GLY A 51 0.52 -4.83 -4.72
CA GLY A 51 -0.22 -4.58 -3.48
C GLY A 51 0.21 -5.51 -2.34
N PHE A 52 0.55 -6.76 -2.65
CA PHE A 52 1.08 -7.71 -1.68
C PHE A 52 2.44 -7.29 -1.14
N GLU A 53 3.36 -6.84 -2.00
CA GLU A 53 4.68 -6.35 -1.60
C GLU A 53 4.56 -5.12 -0.69
N GLU A 54 3.69 -4.18 -1.04
CA GLU A 54 3.39 -3.00 -0.21
C GLU A 54 2.81 -3.40 1.16
N ALA A 55 1.80 -4.27 1.17
CA ALA A 55 1.19 -4.75 2.40
C ALA A 55 2.17 -5.52 3.28
N SER A 56 3.07 -6.30 2.68
CA SER A 56 4.13 -7.04 3.39
C SER A 56 5.09 -6.09 4.11
N VAL A 57 5.50 -4.99 3.46
CA VAL A 57 6.37 -3.99 4.09
C VAL A 57 5.65 -3.26 5.24
N VAL A 58 4.37 -2.92 5.06
CA VAL A 58 3.56 -2.30 6.12
C VAL A 58 3.38 -3.25 7.30
N ASN A 59 3.06 -4.52 7.04
CA ASN A 59 2.95 -5.55 8.07
C ASN A 59 4.27 -5.73 8.83
N ALA A 60 5.40 -5.83 8.12
CA ALA A 60 6.71 -5.97 8.75
C ALA A 60 7.06 -4.77 9.67
N ARG A 61 6.70 -3.55 9.26
CA ARG A 61 6.85 -2.36 10.11
C ARG A 61 5.92 -2.40 11.32
N ALA A 62 4.66 -2.78 11.12
CA ALA A 62 3.67 -2.87 12.18
C ALA A 62 4.03 -3.96 13.20
N GLY A 63 4.54 -5.12 12.77
CA GLY A 63 5.02 -6.19 13.65
C GLY A 63 6.37 -5.88 14.31
N ALA A 64 7.22 -5.07 13.70
CA ALA A 64 8.44 -4.57 14.34
C ALA A 64 8.13 -3.56 15.47
N SER A 65 7.03 -2.81 15.34
CA SER A 65 6.49 -1.97 16.40
C SER A 65 5.77 -2.84 17.42
N LYS A 66 6.28 -2.93 18.65
CA LYS A 66 5.54 -3.58 19.74
C LYS A 66 4.29 -2.75 20.06
N THR A 67 3.14 -3.18 19.55
CA THR A 67 1.84 -2.58 19.86
C THR A 67 1.10 -3.48 20.85
N LEU A 68 0.55 -2.88 21.90
CA LEU A 68 -0.22 -3.57 22.93
C LEU A 68 -1.60 -2.91 23.00
N VAL A 69 -2.66 -3.71 23.05
CA VAL A 69 -4.00 -3.22 23.35
C VAL A 69 -4.25 -3.46 24.84
N LEU A 70 -4.76 -2.45 25.55
CA LEU A 70 -5.10 -2.58 26.96
C LEU A 70 -6.55 -2.99 27.09
N GLN A 71 -6.81 -4.11 27.75
CA GLN A 71 -8.16 -4.53 28.11
C GLN A 71 -8.41 -4.20 29.58
N ALA A 72 -9.40 -3.35 29.85
CA ALA A 72 -9.87 -3.09 31.22
C ALA A 72 -10.64 -4.30 31.76
N ASP A 73 -10.35 -4.68 32.99
CA ASP A 73 -11.08 -5.69 33.75
C ASP A 73 -12.31 -5.05 34.40
N ALA A 74 -13.49 -5.52 34.00
CA ALA A 74 -14.77 -4.98 34.44
C ALA A 74 -15.04 -5.20 35.93
N ASP A 75 -14.39 -6.19 36.57
CA ASP A 75 -14.59 -6.50 37.99
C ASP A 75 -13.71 -5.63 38.92
N VAL A 76 -12.69 -4.97 38.37
CA VAL A 76 -11.72 -4.14 39.11
C VAL A 76 -11.93 -2.64 38.83
N TYR A 77 -12.56 -2.31 37.70
CA TYR A 77 -12.76 -0.95 37.23
C TYR A 77 -14.25 -0.64 37.07
N GLU A 78 -14.85 -0.02 38.09
CA GLU A 78 -16.14 0.66 37.95
C GLU A 78 -15.86 2.11 37.51
N PRO A 79 -16.29 2.55 36.31
CA PRO A 79 -16.20 3.96 35.97
C PRO A 79 -17.10 4.74 36.92
N ASP A 80 -16.53 5.63 37.72
CA ASP A 80 -17.30 6.55 38.56
C ASP A 80 -18.13 7.44 37.60
N GLU A 81 -19.46 7.46 37.75
CA GLU A 81 -20.37 8.24 36.91
C GLU A 81 -20.07 9.76 36.95
N SER A 82 -19.19 10.20 37.86
CA SER A 82 -18.82 11.60 38.08
C SER A 82 -17.44 12.03 37.55
N GLU A 83 -16.57 11.11 37.11
CA GLU A 83 -15.27 11.45 36.53
C GLU A 83 -15.26 11.18 35.01
N GLU A 84 -14.90 12.21 34.24
CA GLU A 84 -14.71 12.12 32.79
C GLU A 84 -13.62 11.05 32.54
N PHE A 85 -13.98 9.98 31.81
CA PHE A 85 -13.09 8.85 31.54
C PHE A 85 -11.75 9.35 30.98
N GLU A 86 -10.70 9.33 31.81
CA GLU A 86 -9.35 9.68 31.40
C GLU A 86 -8.66 8.40 30.91
N GLU A 87 -8.68 8.20 29.60
CA GLU A 87 -8.00 7.07 28.97
C GLU A 87 -6.49 7.18 29.28
N PRO A 88 -5.84 6.13 29.81
CA PRO A 88 -4.43 6.21 30.18
C PRO A 88 -3.58 6.44 28.92
N GLU A 89 -2.96 7.62 28.84
CA GLU A 89 -1.99 7.92 27.79
C GLU A 89 -0.71 7.12 28.02
N ILE A 90 -0.52 6.04 27.27
CA ILE A 90 0.71 5.25 27.28
C ILE A 90 1.43 5.43 25.94
N GLU A 91 2.55 6.15 25.98
CA GLU A 91 3.49 6.21 24.86
C GLU A 91 4.39 4.97 24.86
N LEU A 92 4.31 4.18 23.79
CA LEU A 92 5.10 2.97 23.61
C LEU A 92 6.21 3.21 22.58
N GLU A 93 7.44 3.33 23.06
CA GLU A 93 8.63 3.30 22.20
C GLU A 93 9.10 1.85 21.94
N PRO A 94 9.73 1.58 20.78
CA PRO A 94 10.28 0.27 20.49
C PRO A 94 11.26 -0.20 21.58
N ASN A 95 11.03 -1.42 22.07
CA ASN A 95 11.85 -2.07 23.11
C ASN A 95 11.77 -1.43 24.52
N THR A 96 10.72 -0.66 24.79
CA THR A 96 10.44 -0.13 26.14
C THR A 96 9.54 -1.09 26.92
N VAL A 97 9.80 -1.20 28.22
CA VAL A 97 8.94 -1.93 29.17
C VAL A 97 8.12 -0.90 29.93
N VAL A 98 6.80 -0.92 29.78
CA VAL A 98 5.88 -0.03 30.48
C VAL A 98 5.14 -0.79 31.58
N THR A 99 4.85 -0.10 32.68
CA THR A 99 4.01 -0.63 33.76
C THR A 99 2.56 -0.26 33.48
N LEU A 100 1.67 -1.25 33.50
CA LEU A 100 0.25 -1.01 33.29
C LEU A 100 -0.44 -0.48 34.56
N PRO A 101 -1.43 0.41 34.41
CA PRO A 101 -2.30 0.79 35.53
C PRO A 101 -3.04 -0.44 36.09
N PRO A 102 -3.43 -0.41 37.38
CA PRO A 102 -4.19 -1.50 37.99
C PRO A 102 -5.51 -1.72 37.26
N GLY A 103 -5.88 -2.99 37.01
CA GLY A 103 -7.11 -3.35 36.30
C GLY A 103 -6.98 -3.44 34.77
N PHE A 104 -5.81 -3.17 34.18
CA PHE A 104 -5.58 -3.38 32.74
C PHE A 104 -4.70 -4.60 32.46
N THR A 105 -5.13 -5.41 31.50
CA THR A 105 -4.38 -6.58 31.00
C THR A 105 -3.88 -6.30 29.57
N PRO A 106 -2.61 -6.62 29.23
CA PRO A 106 -2.12 -6.46 27.87
C PRO A 106 -2.67 -7.56 26.97
N VAL A 107 -3.18 -7.17 25.81
CA VAL A 107 -3.48 -8.05 24.69
C VAL A 107 -2.48 -7.75 23.58
N ASP A 108 -1.69 -8.76 23.22
CA ASP A 108 -0.71 -8.65 22.13
C ASP A 108 -1.43 -8.40 20.81
N TYR A 109 -1.15 -7.26 20.17
CA TYR A 109 -1.59 -6.98 18.82
C TYR A 109 -0.43 -7.23 17.86
N SER A 110 -0.41 -8.41 17.26
CA SER A 110 0.54 -8.79 16.21
C SER A 110 -0.23 -8.98 14.91
N PRO A 111 -0.11 -8.07 13.93
CA PRO A 111 -0.75 -8.27 12.64
C PRO A 111 -0.07 -9.43 11.91
N ASP A 112 -0.86 -10.43 11.49
CA ASP A 112 -0.34 -11.58 10.76
C ASP A 112 0.18 -11.17 9.38
N PHE A 113 1.30 -11.76 8.99
CA PHE A 113 1.86 -11.54 7.66
C PHE A 113 0.84 -12.01 6.62
N PRO A 114 0.58 -11.21 5.56
CA PRO A 114 -0.28 -11.66 4.47
C PRO A 114 0.44 -12.82 3.78
N SER A 115 0.17 -14.05 4.18
CA SER A 115 0.67 -15.27 3.57
C SER A 115 -0.51 -16.06 3.02
N THR A 116 -0.23 -17.03 2.15
CA THR A 116 -1.26 -17.90 1.54
C THR A 116 -1.38 -19.24 2.27
N GLU A 117 -0.94 -19.32 3.53
CA GLU A 117 -1.14 -20.50 4.40
C GLU A 117 -2.24 -20.23 5.44
#